data_AF-A0A7J7MZ28-F1
#
_entry.id   AF-A0A7J7MZ28-F1
#
_cell.length_a   1.000
_cell.length_b   1.000
_cell.length_c   1.000
_cell.angle_alpha   90.00
_cell.angle_beta   90.00
_cell.angle_gamma   90.00
#
_symmetry.space_group_name_H-M   'P 1'
#
loop_
_entity.id
_entity.type
_entity.pdbx_description
1 polymer ?
#
loop_
_entity_poly.entity_id
_entity_poly.type
_entity_poly.pdbx_seq_one_letter_code
_entity_poly.pdbx_strand_id
1 'polypeptide(L)'
;MQVLEDSEFLDETDDAGMHWTDADFTCLARAWITTFVQTNGRTKGFTFYQNVNIAFNRDPECPTRRSCGSTKLQWYALNVQCVAYKGIVAQERFRNSHKKIEEDRENDAHKMYKGLNGGNDFKHCEAHKILAREPRWANLRDDGLNHAVNIPRNIAKRTSNNSSPGSRPISQKLYRKNLASQKAIEGVTASGSDVQKILDELRLEKIQAKEEKERRRAETMQHWQAKMDLEQAKEDRKIMEKDLCTLSGYQLQYYLQRQAEIMERLAKRGGPGT
;
A
#
# COMPACT_ATOMS: atom_id res chain seq x y z
N MET A 1 12.24 39.83 15.16
CA MET A 1 12.73 39.03 16.29
C MET A 1 11.77 39.22 17.45
N GLN A 2 11.00 38.19 17.77
CA GLN A 2 10.39 38.05 19.08
C GLN A 2 10.29 36.55 19.33
N VAL A 3 11.10 36.13 20.29
CA VAL A 3 11.22 34.78 20.81
C VAL A 3 9.98 34.54 21.66
N LEU A 4 9.19 33.51 21.33
CA LEU A 4 8.24 32.93 22.25
C LEU A 4 8.73 31.50 22.53
N GLU A 5 9.54 31.45 23.58
CA GLU A 5 9.69 30.31 24.46
C GLU A 5 8.30 29.88 24.91
N ASP A 6 7.91 28.67 24.51
CA ASP A 6 7.04 27.79 25.28
C ASP A 6 7.45 26.36 24.86
N SER A 7 8.66 26.01 25.30
CA SER A 7 9.12 24.63 25.38
C SER A 7 8.44 23.98 26.58
N GLU A 8 7.12 23.78 26.51
CA GLU A 8 6.42 22.88 27.42
C GLU A 8 6.89 21.45 27.13
N PHE A 9 7.83 21.04 27.99
CA PHE A 9 8.06 19.68 28.47
C PHE A 9 6.93 18.73 28.07
N LEU A 10 7.18 17.91 27.05
CA LEU A 10 6.24 16.86 26.61
C LEU A 10 6.18 15.80 27.71
N ASP A 11 5.21 15.97 28.59
CA ASP A 11 4.80 14.96 29.55
C ASP A 11 4.58 13.63 28.81
N GLU A 12 5.39 12.63 29.13
CA GLU A 12 5.21 11.26 28.68
C GLU A 12 3.94 10.73 29.33
N THR A 13 2.79 11.04 28.73
CA THR A 13 1.52 10.45 29.16
C THR A 13 1.61 8.95 28.92
N ASP A 14 1.70 8.19 30.02
CA ASP A 14 1.61 6.73 30.04
C ASP A 14 0.27 6.30 29.40
N ASP A 15 0.29 6.05 28.09
CA ASP A 15 -0.83 5.52 27.29
C ASP A 15 -1.19 4.06 27.65
N ALA A 16 -0.60 3.52 28.73
CA ALA A 16 -0.71 2.14 29.19
C ALA A 16 -2.09 1.85 29.80
N GLY A 17 -3.11 1.74 28.95
CA GLY A 17 -4.41 1.18 29.35
C GLY A 17 -5.64 1.83 28.73
N MET A 18 -5.53 2.98 28.06
CA MET A 18 -6.70 3.63 27.46
C MET A 18 -7.04 3.06 26.08
N HIS A 19 -8.16 2.35 26.01
CA HIS A 19 -8.72 1.84 24.75
C HIS A 19 -9.05 2.98 23.78
N TRP A 20 -8.83 2.75 22.49
CA TRP A 20 -9.22 3.67 21.42
C TRP A 20 -10.67 3.44 21.04
N THR A 21 -11.44 4.51 21.04
CA THR A 21 -12.87 4.55 20.69
C THR A 21 -13.06 4.99 19.24
N ASP A 22 -14.26 4.80 18.69
CA ASP A 22 -14.56 5.27 17.33
C ASP A 22 -14.54 6.80 17.21
N ALA A 23 -14.87 7.51 18.30
CA ALA A 23 -14.70 8.95 18.41
C ALA A 23 -13.22 9.36 18.27
N ASP A 24 -12.30 8.63 18.92
CA ASP A 24 -10.86 8.86 18.76
C ASP A 24 -10.44 8.68 17.30
N PHE A 25 -10.90 7.65 16.60
CA PHE A 25 -10.56 7.44 15.18
C PHE A 25 -11.14 8.52 14.25
N THR A 26 -12.33 9.03 14.58
CA THR A 26 -12.97 10.14 13.86
C THR A 26 -12.17 11.44 14.02
N CYS A 27 -11.74 11.73 15.25
CA CYS A 27 -10.80 12.81 15.57
C CYS A 27 -9.47 12.66 14.82
N LEU A 28 -8.92 11.45 14.81
CA LEU A 28 -7.66 11.15 14.15
C LEU A 28 -7.72 11.38 12.64
N ALA A 29 -8.83 11.00 12.00
CA ALA A 29 -9.07 11.29 10.59
C ALA A 29 -9.09 12.79 10.30
N ARG A 30 -9.78 13.58 11.14
CA ARG A 30 -9.81 15.05 11.02
C ARG A 30 -8.44 15.67 11.21
N ALA A 31 -7.73 15.30 12.27
CA ALA A 31 -6.39 15.80 12.57
C ALA A 31 -5.40 15.53 11.43
N TRP A 32 -5.49 14.34 10.82
CA TRP A 32 -4.68 13.99 9.66
C TRP A 32 -5.00 14.87 8.44
N ILE A 33 -6.28 15.04 8.10
CA ILE A 33 -6.70 15.91 6.97
C ILE A 33 -6.24 17.35 7.21
N THR A 34 -6.50 17.90 8.40
CA THR A 34 -6.11 19.27 8.76
C THR A 34 -4.60 19.48 8.54
N THR A 35 -3.79 18.56 9.05
CA THR A 35 -2.33 18.64 8.89
C THR A 35 -1.91 18.46 7.44
N PHE A 36 -2.55 17.54 6.71
CA PHE A 36 -2.25 17.28 5.31
C PHE A 36 -2.59 18.48 4.40
N VAL A 37 -3.70 19.17 4.65
CA VAL A 37 -4.10 20.40 3.98
C VAL A 37 -3.13 21.54 4.31
N GLN A 38 -2.84 21.77 5.59
CA GLN A 38 -1.94 22.84 6.05
C GLN A 38 -0.52 22.70 5.48
N THR A 39 0.00 21.47 5.43
CA THR A 39 1.36 21.20 4.94
C THR A 39 1.43 21.05 3.42
N ASN A 40 0.28 20.97 2.74
CA ASN A 40 0.17 20.65 1.32
C ASN A 40 0.99 19.40 0.92
N GLY A 41 1.14 18.44 1.83
CA GLY A 41 1.95 17.23 1.65
C GLY A 41 3.48 17.44 1.60
N ARG A 42 3.98 18.64 1.93
CA ARG A 42 5.43 18.95 1.92
C ARG A 42 6.16 18.37 3.12
N THR A 43 5.50 18.33 4.28
CA THR A 43 6.05 17.77 5.51
C THR A 43 5.87 16.26 5.52
N LYS A 44 6.94 15.51 5.79
CA LYS A 44 6.94 14.04 5.80
C LYS A 44 7.58 13.50 7.07
N GLY A 45 7.35 12.22 7.33
CA GLY A 45 8.03 11.51 8.41
C GLY A 45 7.60 12.00 9.80
N PHE A 46 8.56 12.10 10.71
CA PHE A 46 8.30 12.35 12.13
C PHE A 46 7.57 13.68 12.38
N THR A 47 8.04 14.78 11.79
CA THR A 47 7.45 16.12 11.95
C THR A 47 6.00 16.20 11.48
N PHE A 48 5.64 15.45 10.43
CA PHE A 48 4.25 15.37 9.99
C PHE A 48 3.37 14.75 11.08
N TYR A 49 3.79 13.63 11.68
CA TYR A 49 3.01 12.96 12.72
C TYR A 49 2.99 13.72 14.05
N GLN A 50 4.03 14.52 14.34
CA GLN A 50 3.96 15.48 15.45
C GLN A 50 2.85 16.50 15.23
N ASN A 51 2.75 17.08 14.02
CA ASN A 51 1.69 18.03 13.71
C ASN A 51 0.29 17.38 13.75
N VAL A 52 0.17 16.14 13.27
CA VAL A 52 -1.07 15.35 13.41
C VAL A 52 -1.44 15.17 14.88
N ASN A 53 -0.48 14.83 15.74
CA ASN A 53 -0.73 14.66 17.16
C ASN A 53 -1.12 15.97 17.85
N ILE A 54 -0.47 17.09 17.50
CA ILE A 54 -0.85 18.42 17.98
C ILE A 54 -2.29 18.75 17.55
N ALA A 55 -2.64 18.51 16.28
CA ALA A 55 -3.99 18.75 15.79
C ALA A 55 -5.02 17.86 16.48
N PHE A 56 -4.69 16.59 16.74
CA PHE A 56 -5.54 15.65 17.44
C PHE A 56 -5.79 16.09 18.89
N ASN A 57 -4.74 16.42 19.64
CA ASN A 57 -4.85 16.84 21.04
C ASN A 57 -5.49 18.22 21.23
N ARG A 58 -5.60 19.01 20.15
CA ARG A 58 -6.26 20.33 20.15
C ARG A 58 -7.74 20.28 19.76
N ASP A 59 -8.19 19.19 19.14
CA ASP A 59 -9.59 19.07 18.73
C ASP A 59 -10.46 18.83 19.99
N PRO A 60 -11.42 19.73 20.28
CA PRO A 60 -12.21 19.69 21.51
C PRO A 60 -13.17 18.49 21.55
N GLU A 61 -13.43 17.85 20.42
CA GLU A 61 -14.26 16.64 20.37
C GLU A 61 -13.47 15.38 20.69
N CYS A 62 -12.15 15.49 20.87
CA CYS A 62 -11.32 14.33 21.14
C CYS A 62 -11.37 13.95 22.62
N PRO A 63 -11.79 12.70 22.94
CA PRO A 63 -12.05 12.30 24.32
C PRO A 63 -10.83 12.34 25.24
N THR A 64 -9.63 12.17 24.67
CA THR A 64 -8.43 11.90 25.46
C THR A 64 -7.18 12.37 24.72
N ARG A 65 -6.27 13.00 25.45
CA ARG A 65 -4.93 13.32 24.92
C ARG A 65 -4.13 12.04 24.73
N ARG A 66 -3.39 11.95 23.63
CA ARG A 66 -2.59 10.78 23.26
C ARG A 66 -1.16 11.18 22.93
N SER A 67 -0.24 10.26 23.13
CA SER A 67 1.14 10.45 22.68
C SER A 67 1.24 10.44 21.15
N CYS A 68 2.29 11.07 20.62
CA CYS A 68 2.58 11.06 19.18
C CYS A 68 2.81 9.63 18.66
N GLY A 69 3.49 8.78 19.44
CA GLY A 69 3.72 7.38 19.10
C GLY A 69 2.42 6.59 18.95
N SER A 70 1.51 6.71 19.93
CA SER A 70 0.19 6.07 19.93
C SER A 70 -0.66 6.56 18.76
N THR A 71 -0.76 7.87 18.58
CA THR A 71 -1.50 8.52 17.47
C THR A 71 -1.02 8.03 16.10
N LYS A 72 0.29 7.98 15.91
CA LYS A 72 0.91 7.49 14.68
C LYS A 72 0.61 6.02 14.45
N LEU A 73 0.77 5.17 15.46
CA LEU A 73 0.49 3.73 15.36
C LEU A 73 -0.96 3.47 14.97
N GLN A 74 -1.89 4.20 15.59
CA GLN A 74 -3.32 4.02 15.37
C GLN A 74 -3.77 4.57 14.02
N TRP A 75 -3.12 5.63 13.53
CA TRP A 75 -3.35 6.11 12.17
C TRP A 75 -3.03 5.02 11.13
N TYR A 76 -1.92 4.29 11.29
CA TYR A 76 -1.60 3.19 10.37
C TYR A 76 -2.68 2.11 10.38
N ALA A 77 -3.13 1.71 11.57
CA ALA A 77 -4.18 0.70 11.71
C ALA A 77 -5.48 1.16 11.04
N LEU A 78 -5.92 2.39 11.33
CA LEU A 78 -7.11 3.01 10.75
C LEU A 78 -7.00 3.08 9.21
N ASN A 79 -5.90 3.64 8.70
CA ASN A 79 -5.73 3.88 7.28
C ASN A 79 -5.73 2.57 6.47
N VAL A 80 -5.12 1.50 6.98
CA VAL A 80 -5.18 0.16 6.34
C VAL A 80 -6.62 -0.32 6.21
N GLN A 81 -7.42 -0.18 7.28
CA GLN A 81 -8.82 -0.62 7.26
C GLN A 81 -9.67 0.26 6.33
N CYS A 82 -9.51 1.58 6.39
CA CYS A 82 -10.23 2.53 5.53
C CYS A 82 -9.91 2.35 4.04
N VAL A 83 -8.65 2.07 3.68
CA VAL A 83 -8.26 1.82 2.28
C VAL A 83 -8.85 0.51 1.78
N ALA A 84 -8.79 -0.56 2.58
CA ALA A 84 -9.43 -1.82 2.23
C ALA A 84 -10.95 -1.66 2.02
N TYR A 85 -11.60 -0.90 2.92
CA TYR A 85 -13.02 -0.60 2.80
C TYR A 85 -13.33 0.26 1.56
N LYS A 86 -12.51 1.28 1.26
CA LYS A 86 -12.61 2.09 0.03
C LYS A 86 -12.61 1.23 -1.22
N GLY A 87 -11.71 0.26 -1.31
CA GLY A 87 -11.63 -0.67 -2.45
C GLY A 87 -12.92 -1.49 -2.62
N ILE A 88 -13.49 -1.98 -1.51
CA ILE A 88 -14.75 -2.72 -1.52
C ILE A 88 -15.93 -1.83 -1.94
N VAL A 89 -16.01 -0.61 -1.42
CA VAL A 89 -17.05 0.36 -1.81
C VAL A 89 -16.95 0.68 -3.30
N ALA A 90 -15.74 0.85 -3.85
CA ALA A 90 -15.54 1.07 -5.27
C ALA A 90 -15.96 -0.15 -6.11
N GLN A 91 -15.63 -1.37 -5.65
CA GLN A 91 -16.04 -2.61 -6.32
C GLN A 91 -17.56 -2.78 -6.33
N GLU A 92 -18.25 -2.49 -5.22
CA GLU A 92 -19.71 -2.54 -5.16
C GLU A 92 -20.37 -1.47 -6.02
N ARG A 93 -19.81 -0.25 -6.08
CA ARG A 93 -20.27 0.80 -7.01
C ARG A 93 -20.13 0.37 -8.47
N PHE A 94 -19.05 -0.31 -8.83
CA PHE A 94 -18.86 -0.82 -10.20
C PHE A 94 -19.86 -1.94 -10.53
N ARG A 95 -20.08 -2.88 -9.60
CA ARG A 95 -21.02 -4.01 -9.78
C ARG A 95 -22.49 -3.57 -9.83
N ASN A 96 -22.86 -2.55 -9.04
CA ASN A 96 -24.26 -2.15 -8.80
C ASN A 96 -24.57 -0.72 -9.29
N SER A 97 -23.93 -0.30 -10.37
CA SER A 97 -23.97 1.07 -10.92
C SER A 97 -25.38 1.62 -11.14
N HIS A 98 -26.40 0.79 -11.37
CA HIS A 98 -27.76 1.23 -11.74
C HIS A 98 -28.95 0.66 -10.94
N LYS A 99 -28.75 -0.08 -9.83
CA LYS A 99 -29.87 -0.88 -9.24
C LYS A 99 -30.18 -0.74 -7.75
N LYS A 100 -29.45 0.07 -6.97
CA LYS A 100 -29.61 0.12 -5.50
C LYS A 100 -29.48 1.52 -4.90
N ILE A 101 -30.19 1.77 -3.81
CA ILE A 101 -30.11 2.98 -2.98
C ILE A 101 -28.75 2.98 -2.26
N GLU A 102 -28.22 4.16 -1.89
CA GLU A 102 -26.92 4.31 -1.21
C GLU A 102 -26.80 3.43 0.06
N GLU A 103 -27.86 3.36 0.87
CA GLU A 103 -27.89 2.56 2.10
C GLU A 103 -27.71 1.05 1.83
N ASP A 104 -28.34 0.52 0.78
CA ASP A 104 -28.16 -0.88 0.37
C ASP A 104 -26.73 -1.16 -0.09
N ARG A 105 -26.09 -0.18 -0.74
CA ARG A 105 -24.70 -0.30 -1.20
C ARG A 105 -23.73 -0.32 -0.02
N GLU A 106 -23.97 0.50 1.00
CA GLU A 106 -23.17 0.48 2.23
C GLU A 106 -23.34 -0.86 2.96
N ASN A 107 -24.59 -1.35 3.11
CA ASN A 107 -24.87 -2.65 3.73
C ASN A 107 -24.16 -3.81 3.00
N ASP A 108 -24.15 -3.79 1.66
CA ASP A 108 -23.44 -4.80 0.87
C ASP A 108 -21.92 -4.69 0.99
N ALA A 109 -21.37 -3.47 1.05
CA ALA A 109 -19.96 -3.23 1.31
C ALA A 109 -19.55 -3.75 2.71
N HIS A 110 -20.37 -3.53 3.73
CA HIS A 110 -20.17 -4.08 5.07
C HIS A 110 -20.16 -5.62 5.08
N LYS A 111 -21.14 -6.25 4.41
CA LYS A 111 -21.20 -7.72 4.27
C LYS A 111 -19.97 -8.27 3.57
N MET A 112 -19.54 -7.62 2.48
CA MET A 112 -18.35 -8.03 1.75
C MET A 112 -17.08 -7.88 2.59
N TYR A 113 -16.92 -6.75 3.28
CA TYR A 113 -15.78 -6.53 4.19
C TYR A 113 -15.74 -7.59 5.29
N LYS A 114 -16.87 -7.87 5.93
CA LYS A 114 -17.01 -8.91 6.97
C LYS A 114 -16.57 -10.28 6.45
N GLY A 115 -17.04 -10.67 5.26
CA GLY A 115 -16.68 -11.93 4.62
C GLY A 115 -15.18 -12.07 4.34
N LEU A 116 -14.53 -10.98 3.89
CA LEU A 116 -13.11 -10.96 3.59
C LEU A 116 -12.21 -10.83 4.84
N ASN A 117 -12.70 -10.19 5.90
CA ASN A 117 -11.94 -9.91 7.12
C ASN A 117 -12.15 -10.95 8.23
N GLY A 118 -12.49 -12.19 7.86
CA GLY A 118 -12.65 -13.30 8.79
C GLY A 118 -13.81 -13.11 9.77
N GLY A 119 -14.88 -12.45 9.34
CA GLY A 119 -16.08 -12.23 10.16
C GLY A 119 -16.10 -10.90 10.93
N ASN A 120 -15.04 -10.10 10.86
CA ASN A 120 -14.98 -8.82 11.57
C ASN A 120 -15.64 -7.69 10.76
N ASP A 121 -16.62 -7.03 11.36
CA ASP A 121 -17.26 -5.85 10.77
C ASP A 121 -16.31 -4.65 10.73
N PHE A 122 -16.48 -3.82 9.69
CA PHE A 122 -15.81 -2.52 9.63
C PHE A 122 -16.46 -1.57 10.64
N LYS A 123 -15.64 -0.97 11.52
CA LYS A 123 -16.12 -0.17 12.64
C LYS A 123 -16.01 1.35 12.41
N HIS A 124 -15.12 1.79 11.53
CA HIS A 124 -14.69 3.19 11.42
C HIS A 124 -15.42 3.95 10.31
N CYS A 125 -16.74 3.89 10.30
CA CYS A 125 -17.58 4.44 9.23
C CYS A 125 -17.41 5.95 9.09
N GLU A 126 -17.48 6.69 10.21
CA GLU A 126 -17.39 8.15 10.20
C GLU A 126 -15.99 8.64 9.82
N ALA A 127 -14.94 8.00 10.36
CA ALA A 127 -13.57 8.26 9.95
C ALA A 127 -13.37 8.03 8.44
N HIS A 128 -13.93 6.96 7.87
CA HIS A 128 -13.88 6.71 6.43
C HIS A 128 -14.64 7.78 5.63
N LYS A 129 -15.85 8.19 6.06
CA LYS A 129 -16.62 9.25 5.39
C LYS A 129 -15.86 10.58 5.36
N ILE A 130 -15.20 10.93 6.46
CA ILE A 130 -14.35 12.13 6.55
C ILE A 130 -13.19 12.05 5.55
N LEU A 131 -12.47 10.93 5.53
CA LEU A 131 -11.36 10.71 4.60
C LEU A 131 -11.79 10.68 3.14
N ALA A 132 -12.92 10.05 2.83
CA ALA A 132 -13.46 9.94 1.47
C ALA A 132 -13.90 11.28 0.87
N ARG A 133 -14.20 12.28 1.70
CA ARG A 133 -14.51 13.65 1.25
C ARG A 133 -13.27 14.41 0.80
N GLU A 134 -12.08 14.05 1.29
CA GLU A 134 -10.83 14.69 0.88
C GLU A 134 -10.36 14.10 -0.47
N PRO A 135 -10.42 14.87 -1.58
CA PRO A 135 -10.17 14.34 -2.92
C PRO A 135 -8.77 13.75 -3.06
N ARG A 136 -7.79 14.29 -2.35
CA ARG A 136 -6.42 13.77 -2.40
C ARG A 136 -6.32 12.40 -1.76
N TRP A 137 -7.00 12.14 -0.64
CA TRP A 137 -7.03 10.82 -0.03
C TRP A 137 -7.87 9.84 -0.84
N ALA A 138 -9.04 10.29 -1.32
CA ALA A 138 -9.92 9.47 -2.16
C ALA A 138 -9.21 8.97 -3.42
N ASN A 139 -8.46 9.86 -4.08
CA ASN A 139 -7.73 9.57 -5.32
C ASN A 139 -6.32 8.98 -5.11
N LEU A 140 -5.88 8.75 -3.87
CA LEU A 140 -4.66 7.99 -3.63
C LEU A 140 -4.84 6.59 -4.24
N ARG A 141 -4.05 6.31 -5.29
CA ARG A 141 -3.87 4.95 -5.81
C ARG A 141 -3.37 4.05 -4.69
N ASP A 142 -3.80 2.79 -4.67
CA ASP A 142 -3.32 1.81 -3.68
C ASP A 142 -1.79 1.70 -3.66
N ASP A 143 -1.13 1.96 -4.79
CA ASP A 143 0.34 2.02 -4.92
C ASP A 143 0.97 3.26 -4.28
N GLY A 144 0.26 4.41 -4.24
CA GLY A 144 0.74 5.68 -3.67
C GLY A 144 0.67 5.72 -2.13
N LEU A 145 -0.22 4.94 -1.53
CA LEU A 145 -0.32 4.76 -0.07
C LEU A 145 0.83 3.92 0.51
N ASN A 146 1.48 3.10 -0.32
CA ASN A 146 2.69 2.36 0.06
C ASN A 146 3.97 3.22 0.08
N HIS A 147 3.94 4.42 -0.53
CA HIS A 147 5.08 5.33 -0.60
C HIS A 147 4.97 6.56 0.30
N ALA A 148 3.75 7.01 0.64
CA ALA A 148 3.57 8.12 1.59
C ALA A 148 3.93 7.71 3.02
N VAL A 149 3.83 6.42 3.35
CA VAL A 149 4.26 5.92 4.64
C VAL A 149 4.75 4.47 4.52
N ASN A 150 5.93 4.19 5.07
CA ASN A 150 6.68 2.94 4.91
C ASN A 150 5.92 1.76 5.55
N ILE A 151 5.03 1.12 4.79
CA ILE A 151 4.29 -0.08 5.21
C ILE A 151 4.99 -1.32 4.63
N PRO A 152 5.31 -2.35 5.43
CA PRO A 152 5.80 -3.63 4.90
C PRO A 152 4.76 -4.28 4.00
N ARG A 153 5.08 -4.41 2.70
CA ARG A 153 4.31 -5.16 1.70
C ARG A 153 4.04 -6.58 2.18
N ASN A 154 2.78 -6.93 2.42
CA ASN A 154 2.29 -8.33 2.34
C ASN A 154 0.75 -8.43 2.32
N ILE A 155 0.05 -7.51 1.66
CA ILE A 155 -1.43 -7.59 1.52
C ILE A 155 -1.90 -7.51 0.05
N ALA A 156 -1.10 -7.00 -0.88
CA ALA A 156 -1.51 -6.85 -2.29
C ALA A 156 -1.21 -8.06 -3.22
N LYS A 157 -0.99 -9.26 -2.69
CA LYS A 157 -0.79 -10.48 -3.50
C LYS A 157 -1.66 -11.65 -3.02
N ARG A 158 -2.98 -11.47 -3.04
CA ARG A 158 -3.96 -12.57 -3.00
C ARG A 158 -5.19 -12.22 -3.84
N THR A 159 -4.97 -11.91 -5.12
CA THR A 159 -6.03 -11.89 -6.13
C THR A 159 -5.57 -12.70 -7.35
N SER A 160 -5.49 -14.02 -7.17
CA SER A 160 -5.64 -14.98 -8.26
C SER A 160 -5.79 -16.36 -7.64
N ASN A 161 -7.03 -16.87 -7.68
CA ASN A 161 -7.46 -18.27 -7.63
C ASN A 161 -6.74 -19.22 -6.67
N ASN A 162 -7.36 -19.50 -5.52
CA ASN A 162 -7.87 -20.83 -5.18
C ASN A 162 -8.43 -20.85 -3.75
N SER A 163 -9.59 -21.46 -3.62
CA SER A 163 -10.28 -21.76 -2.38
C SER A 163 -9.42 -22.67 -1.51
N SER A 164 -9.09 -22.24 -0.29
CA SER A 164 -8.80 -23.17 0.81
C SER A 164 -9.12 -22.54 2.18
N PRO A 165 -9.75 -23.28 3.11
CA PRO A 165 -10.30 -22.73 4.34
C PRO A 165 -9.28 -22.71 5.48
N GLY A 166 -9.28 -21.64 6.28
CA GLY A 166 -8.52 -21.60 7.55
C GLY A 166 -7.58 -20.42 7.76
N SER A 167 -7.80 -19.26 7.13
CA SER A 167 -6.99 -18.06 7.42
C SER A 167 -7.55 -17.28 8.61
N ARG A 168 -6.86 -17.32 9.76
CA ARG A 168 -7.14 -16.46 10.94
C ARG A 168 -7.06 -14.96 10.59
N PRO A 169 -7.81 -14.08 11.28
CA PRO A 169 -8.01 -12.69 10.87
C PRO A 169 -6.72 -11.85 10.84
N ILE A 170 -6.67 -10.97 9.83
CA ILE A 170 -5.53 -10.17 9.37
C ILE A 170 -5.02 -9.20 10.45
N SER A 171 -5.87 -8.78 11.39
CA SER A 171 -5.55 -7.81 12.46
C SER A 171 -4.63 -8.37 13.56
N GLN A 172 -4.69 -9.67 13.87
CA GLN A 172 -3.92 -10.25 14.98
C GLN A 172 -2.44 -10.50 14.66
N LYS A 173 -2.09 -10.76 13.40
CA LYS A 173 -0.69 -11.04 13.02
C LYS A 173 0.21 -9.79 13.09
N LEU A 174 -0.33 -8.62 12.77
CA LEU A 174 0.40 -7.35 12.87
C LEU A 174 0.56 -6.88 14.32
N TYR A 175 -0.47 -7.09 15.16
CA TYR A 175 -0.40 -6.74 16.57
C TYR A 175 0.64 -7.59 17.34
N ARG A 176 0.71 -8.90 17.05
CA ARG A 176 1.69 -9.80 17.70
C ARG A 176 3.14 -9.52 17.31
N LYS A 177 3.40 -9.07 16.08
CA LYS A 177 4.78 -8.80 15.64
C LYS A 177 5.35 -7.53 16.29
N ASN A 178 4.50 -6.53 16.53
CA ASN A 178 4.89 -5.29 17.21
C ASN A 178 4.97 -5.43 18.74
N LEU A 179 4.14 -6.29 19.34
CA LEU A 179 4.22 -6.59 20.78
C LEU A 179 5.45 -7.42 21.15
N ALA A 180 5.90 -8.31 20.24
CA ALA A 180 7.14 -9.08 20.41
C ALA A 180 8.38 -8.18 20.36
N SER A 181 8.39 -7.13 19.53
CA SER A 181 9.45 -6.12 19.54
C SER A 181 9.43 -5.19 20.76
N GLN A 182 8.27 -5.02 21.40
CA GLN A 182 8.15 -4.22 22.63
C GLN A 182 8.66 -4.99 23.86
N LYS A 183 8.36 -6.29 23.96
CA LYS A 183 8.90 -7.18 25.02
C LYS A 183 10.40 -7.44 24.90
N ALA A 184 11.02 -7.20 23.75
CA ALA A 184 12.47 -7.33 23.58
C ALA A 184 13.26 -6.14 24.18
N ILE A 185 12.59 -5.04 24.51
CA ILE A 185 13.23 -3.82 25.03
C ILE A 185 13.22 -3.78 26.57
N GLU A 186 12.28 -4.46 27.22
CA GLU A 186 12.11 -4.42 28.69
C GLU A 186 12.94 -5.46 29.48
N GLY A 187 13.87 -6.18 28.85
CA GLY A 187 14.53 -7.31 29.53
C GLY A 187 16.01 -7.52 29.27
N VAL A 188 16.74 -6.55 28.72
CA VAL A 188 18.13 -6.79 28.29
C VAL A 188 19.07 -5.72 28.85
N THR A 189 19.61 -5.99 30.04
CA THR A 189 20.91 -5.44 30.48
C THR A 189 22.02 -6.15 29.71
N ALA A 190 22.14 -5.90 28.40
CA ALA A 190 23.22 -6.45 27.59
C ALA A 190 24.45 -5.54 27.68
N SER A 191 25.60 -6.16 27.94
CA SER A 191 26.92 -5.56 27.80
C SER A 191 27.09 -4.92 26.42
N GLY A 192 27.83 -3.82 26.33
CA GLY A 192 28.06 -3.07 25.07
C GLY A 192 28.62 -3.91 23.91
N SER A 193 29.22 -5.08 24.20
CA SER A 193 29.67 -6.06 23.20
C SER A 193 28.51 -6.76 22.46
N ASP A 194 27.41 -7.06 23.16
CA ASP A 194 26.26 -7.77 22.59
C ASP A 194 25.39 -6.84 21.74
N VAL A 195 25.30 -5.56 22.12
CA VAL A 195 24.62 -4.51 21.31
C VAL A 195 25.32 -4.32 19.96
N GLN A 196 26.65 -4.39 19.93
CA GLN A 196 27.42 -4.24 18.70
C GLN A 196 27.22 -5.42 17.73
N LYS A 197 27.16 -6.65 18.25
CA LYS A 197 26.84 -7.85 17.44
C LYS A 197 25.44 -7.78 16.84
N ILE A 198 24.45 -7.36 17.63
CA ILE A 198 23.07 -7.17 17.15
C ILE A 198 23.02 -6.12 16.04
N LEU A 199 23.80 -5.04 16.16
CA LEU A 199 23.85 -3.98 15.16
C LEU A 199 24.49 -4.46 13.84
N ASP A 200 25.53 -5.29 13.92
CA ASP A 200 26.21 -5.83 12.74
C ASP A 200 25.36 -6.92 12.05
N GLU A 201 24.63 -7.75 12.79
CA GLU A 201 23.63 -8.67 12.24
C GLU A 201 22.49 -7.93 11.51
N LEU A 202 21.96 -6.85 12.10
CA LEU A 202 20.95 -5.99 11.46
C LEU A 202 21.46 -5.32 10.18
N ARG A 203 22.75 -4.94 10.13
CA ARG A 203 23.38 -4.40 8.91
C ARG A 203 23.49 -5.46 7.83
N LEU A 204 23.88 -6.69 8.19
CA LEU A 204 23.99 -7.80 7.25
C LEU A 204 22.62 -8.17 6.67
N GLU A 205 21.59 -8.27 7.52
CA GLU A 205 20.21 -8.56 7.10
C GLU A 205 19.68 -7.47 6.16
N LYS A 206 20.01 -6.20 6.41
CA LYS A 206 19.60 -5.08 5.55
C LYS A 206 20.27 -5.11 4.18
N ILE A 207 21.53 -5.53 4.10
CA ILE A 207 22.26 -5.72 2.83
C ILE A 207 21.62 -6.87 2.04
N GLN A 208 21.41 -8.03 2.68
CA GLN A 208 20.78 -9.20 2.06
C GLN A 208 19.35 -8.90 1.59
N ALA A 209 18.57 -8.17 2.37
CA ALA A 209 17.22 -7.75 1.99
C ALA A 209 17.22 -6.79 0.79
N LYS A 210 18.27 -5.97 0.63
CA LYS A 210 18.43 -5.08 -0.53
C LYS A 210 18.79 -5.88 -1.78
N GLU A 211 19.75 -6.79 -1.67
CA GLU A 211 20.17 -7.67 -2.78
C GLU A 211 19.02 -8.57 -3.26
N GLU A 212 18.27 -9.16 -2.34
CA GLU A 212 17.13 -10.01 -2.69
C GLU A 212 16.01 -9.20 -3.39
N LYS A 213 15.80 -7.95 -2.98
CA LYS A 213 14.85 -7.05 -3.62
C LYS A 213 15.30 -6.65 -5.03
N GLU A 214 16.60 -6.44 -5.23
CA GLU A 214 17.18 -6.15 -6.55
C GLU A 214 17.10 -7.37 -7.46
N ARG A 215 17.40 -8.58 -6.95
CA ARG A 215 17.21 -9.84 -7.67
C ARG A 215 15.77 -10.03 -8.11
N ARG A 216 14.79 -9.85 -7.21
CA ARG A 216 13.36 -9.95 -7.54
C ARG A 216 12.92 -8.93 -8.60
N ARG A 217 13.50 -7.73 -8.60
CA ARG A 217 13.25 -6.72 -9.64
C ARG A 217 13.84 -7.15 -10.97
N ALA A 218 15.07 -7.67 -10.99
CA ALA A 218 15.71 -8.18 -12.19
C ALA A 218 14.93 -9.36 -12.78
N GLU A 219 14.50 -10.33 -11.96
CA GLU A 219 13.66 -11.45 -12.37
C GLU A 219 12.32 -10.96 -12.95
N THR A 220 11.69 -9.95 -12.33
CA THR A 220 10.43 -9.38 -12.84
C THR A 220 10.64 -8.69 -14.19
N MET A 221 11.73 -7.93 -14.35
CA MET A 221 12.07 -7.27 -15.61
C MET A 221 12.40 -8.28 -16.70
N GLN A 222 13.14 -9.34 -16.39
CA GLN A 222 13.44 -10.42 -17.33
C GLN A 222 12.17 -11.15 -17.76
N HIS A 223 11.28 -11.47 -16.81
CA HIS A 223 10.00 -12.11 -17.12
C HIS A 223 9.12 -11.20 -18.00
N TRP A 224 9.07 -9.90 -17.72
CA TRP A 224 8.33 -8.94 -18.53
C TRP A 224 8.92 -8.84 -19.95
N GLN A 225 10.25 -8.75 -20.05
CA GLN A 225 10.94 -8.70 -21.33
C GLN A 225 10.71 -9.98 -22.16
N ALA A 226 10.84 -11.16 -21.54
CA ALA A 226 10.56 -12.44 -22.18
C ALA A 226 9.11 -12.54 -22.66
N LYS A 227 8.16 -11.98 -21.92
CA LYS A 227 6.75 -11.91 -22.34
C LYS A 227 6.57 -11.02 -23.57
N MET A 228 7.21 -9.85 -23.60
CA MET A 228 7.18 -8.95 -24.76
C MET A 228 7.84 -9.58 -25.99
N ASP A 229 8.98 -10.25 -25.83
CA ASP A 229 9.63 -10.98 -26.93
C ASP A 229 8.77 -12.16 -27.44
N LEU A 230 8.09 -12.88 -26.55
CA LEU A 230 7.16 -13.95 -26.94
C LEU A 230 5.95 -13.41 -27.71
N GLU A 231 5.38 -12.28 -27.26
CA GLU A 231 4.24 -11.64 -27.91
C GLU A 231 4.63 -11.10 -29.30
N GLN A 232 5.79 -10.44 -29.40
CA GLN A 232 6.35 -10.01 -30.68
C GLN A 232 6.60 -11.20 -31.62
N ALA A 233 7.14 -12.32 -31.12
CA ALA A 233 7.36 -13.51 -31.94
C ALA A 233 6.05 -14.14 -32.44
N LYS A 234 4.96 -14.05 -31.66
CA LYS A 234 3.63 -14.50 -32.10
C LYS A 234 3.06 -13.61 -33.19
N GLU A 235 3.23 -12.29 -33.09
CA GLU A 235 2.80 -11.36 -34.13
C GLU A 235 3.61 -11.52 -35.41
N ASP A 236 4.93 -11.60 -35.28
CA ASP A 236 5.84 -11.82 -36.40
C ASP A 236 5.49 -13.15 -37.11
N ARG A 237 5.18 -14.22 -36.36
CA ARG A 237 4.69 -15.48 -36.92
C ARG A 237 3.38 -15.31 -37.69
N LYS A 238 2.40 -14.61 -37.13
CA LYS A 238 1.11 -14.36 -37.83
C LYS A 238 1.29 -13.59 -39.14
N ILE A 239 2.26 -12.68 -39.19
CA ILE A 239 2.60 -11.91 -40.40
C ILE A 239 3.31 -12.81 -41.42
N MET A 240 4.23 -13.66 -40.96
CA MET A 240 4.96 -14.62 -41.81
C MET A 240 4.06 -15.72 -42.40
N GLU A 241 3.07 -16.19 -41.63
CA GLU A 241 2.11 -17.23 -42.05
C GLU A 241 0.93 -16.68 -42.87
N LYS A 242 0.89 -15.36 -43.14
CA LYS A 242 -0.21 -14.76 -43.89
C LYS A 242 -0.15 -15.17 -45.36
N ASP A 243 -1.18 -15.87 -45.83
CA ASP A 243 -1.33 -16.24 -47.24
C ASP A 243 -1.49 -15.00 -48.13
N LEU A 244 -0.44 -14.70 -48.89
CA LEU A 244 -0.35 -13.49 -49.73
C LEU A 244 -1.17 -13.59 -51.02
N CYS A 245 -1.49 -14.81 -51.48
CA CYS A 245 -2.24 -15.04 -52.72
C CYS A 245 -3.68 -14.50 -52.68
N THR A 246 -4.20 -14.19 -51.49
CA THR A 246 -5.54 -13.65 -51.27
C THR A 246 -5.57 -12.12 -51.16
N LEU A 247 -4.40 -11.47 -51.15
CA LEU A 247 -4.23 -10.03 -50.94
C LEU A 247 -3.91 -9.32 -52.26
N SER A 248 -4.54 -8.17 -52.51
CA SER A 248 -4.31 -7.37 -53.72
C SER A 248 -3.78 -5.97 -53.41
N GLY A 249 -2.94 -5.45 -54.30
CA GLY A 249 -2.49 -4.06 -54.28
C GLY A 249 -1.68 -3.69 -53.03
N TYR A 250 -2.10 -2.62 -52.35
CA TYR A 250 -1.39 -2.02 -51.22
C TYR A 250 -1.19 -2.99 -50.04
N GLN A 251 -2.16 -3.88 -49.78
CA GLN A 251 -2.06 -4.84 -48.68
C GLN A 251 -0.96 -5.87 -48.92
N LEU A 252 -0.83 -6.35 -50.17
CA LEU A 252 0.23 -7.29 -50.54
C LEU A 252 1.62 -6.66 -50.32
N GLN A 253 1.80 -5.41 -50.77
CA GLN A 253 3.05 -4.68 -50.60
C GLN A 253 3.40 -4.48 -49.11
N TYR A 254 2.41 -4.14 -48.27
CA TYR A 254 2.59 -3.99 -46.84
C TYR A 254 3.09 -5.28 -46.17
N TYR A 255 2.45 -6.42 -46.44
CA TYR A 255 2.84 -7.70 -45.82
C TYR A 255 4.20 -8.19 -46.31
N LEU A 256 4.52 -8.03 -47.60
CA LEU A 256 5.85 -8.36 -48.14
C LEU A 256 6.96 -7.54 -47.49
N GLN A 257 6.77 -6.22 -47.38
CA GLN A 257 7.72 -5.35 -46.68
C GLN A 257 7.89 -5.78 -45.23
N ARG A 258 6.78 -6.09 -44.55
CA ARG A 258 6.82 -6.48 -43.15
C ARG A 258 7.49 -7.84 -42.91
N GLN A 259 7.29 -8.81 -43.81
CA GLN A 259 8.00 -10.09 -43.79
C GLN A 259 9.51 -9.90 -43.99
N ALA A 260 9.93 -9.02 -44.91
CA ALA A 260 11.34 -8.70 -45.11
C ALA A 260 11.99 -8.07 -43.86
N GLU A 261 11.31 -7.12 -43.21
CA GLU A 261 11.78 -6.49 -41.96
C GLU A 261 11.91 -7.50 -40.80
N ILE A 262 10.98 -8.45 -40.69
CA ILE A 262 11.02 -9.52 -39.67
C ILE A 262 12.20 -10.45 -39.94
N MET A 263 12.40 -10.87 -41.19
CA MET A 263 13.52 -11.73 -41.58
C MET A 263 14.87 -11.06 -41.32
N GLU A 264 15.02 -9.77 -41.61
CA GLU A 264 16.24 -9.01 -41.29
C GLU A 264 16.49 -8.93 -39.78
N ARG A 265 15.44 -8.73 -38.98
CA ARG A 265 15.54 -8.70 -37.51
C ARG A 265 15.95 -10.06 -36.93
N LEU A 266 15.40 -11.15 -37.47
CA LEU A 266 15.75 -12.52 -37.07
C LEU A 266 17.20 -12.86 -37.47
N ALA A 267 17.62 -12.45 -38.68
CA ALA A 267 19.01 -12.60 -39.12
C ALA A 267 19.99 -11.84 -38.22
N LYS A 268 19.64 -10.63 -37.76
CA LYS A 268 20.44 -9.85 -36.81
C LYS A 268 20.48 -10.45 -35.39
N ARG A 269 19.42 -11.15 -34.96
CA ARG A 269 19.40 -11.87 -33.67
C ARG A 269 20.11 -13.23 -33.72
N GLY A 270 20.25 -13.84 -34.89
CA GLY A 270 20.88 -15.16 -35.10
C GLY A 270 22.26 -15.16 -35.78
N GLY A 271 22.82 -13.99 -36.13
CA GLY A 271 24.16 -13.86 -36.71
C GLY A 271 25.29 -14.08 -35.68
N PRO A 272 26.48 -14.54 -36.11
CA PRO A 272 27.43 -15.25 -35.26
C PRO A 272 28.08 -14.33 -34.23
N GLY A 273 27.64 -14.46 -32.98
CA GLY A 273 28.44 -14.16 -31.79
C GLY A 273 28.93 -15.48 -31.20
N THR A 274 30.04 -15.98 -31.75
CA THR A 274 31.03 -16.72 -30.96
C THR A 274 31.63 -15.80 -29.91
#